data_AF-A0A8S2XHY8-F1
#
_entry.id   AF-A0A8S2XHY8-F1
#
_cell.length_a   1.000
_cell.length_b   1.000
_cell.length_c   1.000
_cell.angle_alpha   90.00
_cell.angle_beta   90.00
_cell.angle_gamma   90.00
#
_symmetry.space_group_name_H-M   'P 1'
#
loop_
_entity.id
_entity.type
_entity.pdbx_description
1 polymer ?
#
loop_
_entity_poly.entity_id
_entity_poly.type
_entity_poly.pdbx_seq_one_letter_code
_entity_poly.pdbx_strand_id
1 'polypeptide(L)' 'SEDLIVTAGYDKLIRIWNIDKKHGTIVRTMNDHLGYISSLSFNPNGTQLASVDSIGAIK' A
#
# COMPACT_ATOMS: atom_id res chain seq x y z
N SER A 1 -4.16 -3.95 -19.35
CA SER A 1 -3.33 -3.42 -18.27
C SER A 1 -3.41 -4.41 -17.13
N GLU A 2 -2.31 -4.61 -16.39
CA GLU A 2 -2.43 -5.16 -15.05
C GLU A 2 -2.66 -3.96 -14.12
N ASP A 3 -3.81 -3.93 -13.47
CA ASP A 3 -4.16 -2.81 -12.60
C ASP A 3 -3.68 -3.17 -11.19
N LEU A 4 -2.71 -2.42 -10.69
CA LEU A 4 -2.21 -2.57 -9.34
C LEU A 4 -3.05 -1.74 -8.38
N ILE A 5 -3.54 -2.37 -7.32
CA ILE A 5 -4.18 -1.70 -6.19
C ILE A 5 -3.25 -1.77 -4.99
N VAL A 6 -3.13 -0.66 -4.27
CA VAL A 6 -2.42 -0.64 -3.00
C VAL A 6 -3.37 -0.27 -1.88
N THR A 7 -3.35 -1.09 -0.83
CA THR A 7 -4.20 -0.94 0.35
C THR A 7 -3.35 -0.89 1.60
N ALA A 8 -3.80 -0.15 2.61
CA ALA A 8 -3.20 -0.16 3.93
C ALA A 8 -4.25 0.12 5.01
N GLY A 9 -3.93 -0.17 6.27
CA GLY A 9 -4.85 0.11 7.37
C GLY A 9 -4.31 -0.24 8.76
N TYR A 10 -5.25 -0.60 9.65
CA TYR A 10 -4.99 -0.81 11.09
C TYR A 10 -4.20 -2.08 11.41
N ASP A 11 -4.03 -2.98 10.45
CA ASP A 11 -3.12 -4.13 10.61
C ASP A 11 -1.65 -3.75 10.37
N LYS A 12 -1.37 -2.47 10.07
CA LYS A 12 -0.03 -1.90 9.88
C LYS A 12 0.69 -2.41 8.63
N LEU A 13 -0.05 -3.04 7.73
CA LEU A 13 0.49 -3.63 6.51
C LEU A 13 0.08 -2.80 5.30
N ILE A 14 1.03 -2.61 4.38
CA ILE A 14 0.74 -2.18 3.01
C ILE A 14 0.73 -3.42 2.13
N ARG A 15 -0.33 -3.62 1.36
CA ARG A 15 -0.45 -4.73 0.40
C ARG A 15 -0.59 -4.20 -1.01
N ILE A 16 0.15 -4.81 -1.93
CA ILE A 16 0.04 -4.59 -3.36
C ILE A 16 -0.68 -5.79 -3.96
N TRP A 17 -1.75 -5.50 -4.67
CA TRP A 17 -2.60 -6.48 -5.31
C TRP A 17 -2.44 -6.36 -6.82
N ASN A 18 -2.18 -7.49 -7.47
CA ASN A 18 -2.43 -7.62 -8.89
C ASN A 18 -3.87 -8.06 -9.07
N ILE A 19 -4.68 -7.20 -9.69
CA ILE A 19 -6.09 -7.45 -9.95
C ILE A 19 -6.25 -7.85 -11.42
N ASP A 20 -6.77 -9.06 -11.64
CA ASP A 20 -7.32 -9.46 -12.92
C ASP A 20 -8.85 -9.33 -12.92
N LYS A 21 -9.50 -9.62 -14.05
CA LYS A 21 -10.97 -9.47 -14.21
C LYS A 21 -11.81 -10.25 -13.19
N LYS A 22 -11.25 -11.25 -12.50
CA LYS A 22 -11.99 -12.17 -11.62
C LYS A 22 -11.37 -12.30 -10.23
N HIS A 23 -10.08 -12.02 -10.07
CA HIS A 23 -9.33 -12.32 -8.86
C HIS A 23 -8.33 -11.22 -8.53
N GLY A 24 -8.10 -11.03 -7.23
CA GLY A 24 -6.99 -10.22 -6.73
C GLY A 24 -5.98 -11.12 -6.04
N THR A 25 -4.73 -11.05 -6.47
CA THR A 25 -3.61 -11.75 -5.83
C THR A 25 -2.69 -10.75 -5.15
N ILE A 26 -2.37 -10.99 -3.87
CA ILE A 26 -1.35 -10.20 -3.19
C ILE A 26 0.01 -10.57 -3.78
N VAL A 27 0.65 -9.60 -4.45
CA VAL A 27 1.99 -9.79 -5.02
C VAL A 27 3.08 -9.30 -4.07
N ARG A 28 2.72 -8.43 -3.11
CA ARG A 28 3.66 -7.91 -2.11
C ARG A 28 2.94 -7.49 -0.84
N THR A 29 3.59 -7.74 0.30
CA THR A 29 3.21 -7.21 1.61
C THR A 29 4.42 -6.48 2.20
N MET A 30 4.20 -5.27 2.72
CA MET A 30 5.21 -4.45 3.40
C MET A 30 4.75 -4.21 4.83
N ASN A 31 5.65 -4.40 5.80
CA ASN A 31 5.34 -4.46 7.23
C ASN A 31 6.28 -3.59 8.09
N ASP A 32 6.83 -2.54 7.50
CA ASP A 32 7.84 -1.71 8.16
C ASP A 32 7.25 -0.64 9.10
N HIS A 33 5.93 -0.44 9.08
CA HIS A 33 5.23 0.50 9.94
C HIS A 33 4.94 -0.10 11.32
N LEU A 34 5.16 0.69 12.36
CA LEU A 34 4.86 0.30 13.74
C LEU A 34 3.48 0.80 14.18
N GLY A 35 2.96 1.83 13.53
CA GLY A 35 1.63 2.41 13.74
C GLY A 35 0.61 1.96 12.70
N TYR A 36 -0.64 2.37 12.92
CA TYR A 36 -1.70 2.19 11.92
C TYR A 36 -1.46 3.11 10.74
N ILE A 37 -1.53 2.56 9.54
CA ILE A 37 -1.30 3.36 8.33
C ILE A 37 -2.53 4.21 8.08
N SER A 38 -2.33 5.51 8.02
CA SER A 38 -3.42 6.50 7.96
C SER A 38 -3.56 7.14 6.57
N SER A 39 -2.53 7.10 5.74
CA SER A 39 -2.60 7.60 4.36
C SER A 39 -1.58 6.93 3.44
N LEU A 40 -1.94 6.91 2.16
CA LEU A 40 -1.11 6.45 1.04
C LEU A 40 -1.23 7.48 -0.10
N SER A 41 -0.13 7.77 -0.77
CA SER A 41 -0.12 8.67 -1.93
C SER A 41 0.89 8.23 -2.97
N PHE A 42 0.43 8.03 -4.21
CA PHE A 42 1.33 7.83 -5.34
C PHE A 42 1.84 9.17 -5.86
N ASN A 43 3.09 9.19 -6.32
CA ASN A 43 3.55 10.30 -7.14
C ASN A 43 2.83 10.28 -8.53
N PRO A 44 2.84 11.40 -9.29
CA PRO A 44 2.03 11.52 -10.51
C PRO A 44 2.32 10.46 -11.59
N ASN A 45 3.53 9.90 -11.60
CA ASN A 45 3.93 8.87 -12.55
C ASN A 45 3.75 7.43 -12.01
N GLY A 46 3.27 7.26 -10.77
CA GLY A 46 2.99 5.96 -10.15
C GLY A 46 4.23 5.12 -9.80
N THR A 47 5.43 5.70 -9.83
CA THR A 47 6.70 4.97 -9.56
C THR A 47 7.08 4.95 -8.08
N GLN A 48 6.53 5.86 -7.28
CA GLN A 48 6.79 5.95 -5.86
C GLN A 48 5.47 6.06 -5.09
N LEU A 49 5.45 5.41 -3.93
CA LEU A 49 4.35 5.43 -2.98
C LEU A 49 4.88 6.00 -1.67
N ALA A 50 4.29 7.11 -1.22
CA ALA A 50 4.47 7.63 0.13
C ALA A 50 3.42 7.03 1.07
N SER A 51 3.83 6.78 2.30
CA SER A 51 2.99 6.22 3.36
C SER A 51 3.30 6.85 4.70
N VAL A 52 2.25 7.03 5.52
CA VAL A 52 2.38 7.58 6.87
C VAL A 52 1.58 6.77 7.88
N ASP A 53 2.07 6.69 9.11
CA ASP A 53 1.37 6.01 10.20
C ASP A 53 1.04 6.90 11.40
N SER A 54 0.24 6.36 12.31
CA SER A 54 -0.22 7.03 13.52
C SER A 54 0.88 7.33 14.55
N ILE A 55 2.08 6.78 14.39
CA ILE A 55 3.24 7.03 15.27
C ILE A 55 4.08 8.20 14.72
N GLY A 56 3.84 8.59 13.47
CA GLY A 56 4.56 9.67 12.79
C GLY A 56 5.66 9.17 11.85
N ALA A 57 5.72 7.87 11.55
CA ALA A 57 6.65 7.38 10.54
C ALA A 57 6.20 7.84 9.14
N ILE A 58 7.17 8.25 8.33
CA ILE A 58 7.01 8.56 6.90
C ILE A 58 7.94 7.63 6.13
N LYS A 59 7.41 6.91 5.14
CA LYS A 59 8.14 5.98 4.28
C LYS A 59 7.78 6.17 2.82
#